data_AF-A0AAU7IDH4-F1
#
_entry.id   AF-A0AAU7IDH4-F1
#
_cell.length_a   1.000
_cell.length_b   1.000
_cell.length_c   1.000
_cell.angle_alpha   90.00
_cell.angle_beta   90.00
_cell.angle_gamma   90.00
#
_symmetry.space_group_name_H-M   'P 1'
#
loop_
_entity.id
_entity.type
_entity.pdbx_description
1 polymer ?
#
loop_
_entity_poly.entity_id
_entity_poly.type
_entity_poly.pdbx_seq_one_letter_code
_entity_poly.pdbx_strand_id
1 'polypeptide(L)'
;MERMNISRIIICACFLMSGCAKNIPDVVKNPPQGQVSCYQNINALKVLDKKSFDVYKKQFDKINELYVFYNKQKSQLDSESAEIIKLEVNSKLMVVCSRVCNAVFNVMNQQASELDKL
;
A
#
# COMPACT_ATOMS: atom_id res chain seq x y z
N MET A 1 -15.20 -44.78 -30.09
CA MET A 1 -14.24 -44.42 -29.03
C MET A 1 -12.95 -44.12 -29.79
N GLU A 2 -12.40 -42.92 -29.90
CA GLU A 2 -12.55 -41.67 -29.15
C GLU A 2 -12.51 -40.48 -30.13
N ARG A 3 -13.35 -39.46 -29.86
CA ARG A 3 -13.19 -38.12 -30.41
C ARG A 3 -12.31 -37.36 -29.42
N MET A 4 -11.14 -36.88 -29.85
CA MET A 4 -10.32 -36.00 -29.02
C MET A 4 -10.36 -34.58 -29.57
N ASN A 5 -10.83 -33.69 -28.69
CA ASN A 5 -11.26 -32.32 -28.94
C ASN A 5 -10.14 -31.39 -29.42
N ILE A 6 -10.46 -30.62 -30.46
CA ILE A 6 -9.73 -29.42 -30.88
C ILE A 6 -9.95 -28.34 -29.80
N SER A 7 -9.15 -28.39 -28.73
CA SER A 7 -9.18 -27.39 -27.67
C SER A 7 -8.10 -26.33 -27.92
N ARG A 8 -8.54 -25.25 -28.58
CA ARG A 8 -8.04 -23.87 -28.52
C ARG A 8 -6.73 -23.66 -27.74
N ILE A 9 -5.60 -23.75 -28.45
CA ILE A 9 -4.35 -23.11 -27.99
C ILE A 9 -4.33 -21.70 -28.57
N ILE A 10 -4.94 -20.76 -27.84
CA ILE A 10 -4.72 -19.33 -28.08
C ILE A 10 -3.41 -18.97 -27.37
N ILE A 11 -2.36 -18.85 -28.16
CA ILE A 11 -1.08 -18.28 -27.73
C ILE A 11 -1.30 -16.79 -27.49
N CYS A 12 -1.62 -16.40 -26.25
CA CYS A 12 -1.53 -15.02 -25.80
C CYS A 12 -0.07 -14.68 -25.49
N ALA A 13 0.70 -14.46 -26.55
CA ALA A 13 1.97 -13.76 -26.48
C ALA A 13 1.67 -12.27 -26.27
N CYS A 14 1.69 -11.82 -25.01
CA CYS A 14 1.84 -10.41 -24.61
C CYS A 14 1.80 -10.33 -23.08
N PHE A 15 2.96 -10.32 -22.41
CA PHE A 15 3.18 -9.58 -21.16
C PHE A 15 4.69 -9.62 -20.81
N LEU A 16 5.53 -9.13 -21.73
CA LEU A 16 6.82 -8.57 -21.34
C LEU A 16 6.72 -7.05 -21.45
N MET A 17 5.83 -6.46 -20.66
CA MET A 17 6.01 -5.08 -20.26
C MET A 17 7.01 -5.10 -19.10
N SER A 18 8.30 -5.20 -19.44
CA SER A 18 9.38 -4.74 -18.57
C SER A 18 9.28 -3.21 -18.44
N GLY A 19 8.20 -2.74 -17.81
CA GLY A 19 8.16 -1.40 -17.27
C GLY A 19 9.24 -1.33 -16.22
N CYS A 20 10.16 -0.36 -16.35
CA CYS A 20 11.22 -0.11 -15.39
C CYS A 20 10.64 -0.13 -13.97
N ALA A 21 10.86 -1.22 -13.23
CA ALA A 21 10.54 -1.30 -11.83
C ALA A 21 11.54 -0.39 -11.11
N LYS A 22 11.26 0.92 -11.10
CA LYS A 22 11.89 1.85 -10.17
C LYS A 22 11.75 1.22 -8.80
N ASN A 23 12.89 0.96 -8.15
CA ASN A 23 13.03 0.31 -6.85
C ASN A 23 11.78 0.51 -5.98
N ILE A 24 10.85 -0.45 -6.04
CA ILE A 24 9.65 -0.40 -5.21
C ILE A 24 10.15 -0.60 -3.77
N PRO A 25 9.91 0.35 -2.85
CA PRO A 25 10.47 0.29 -1.51
C PRO A 25 10.06 -0.99 -0.78
N ASP A 26 10.95 -1.51 0.06
CA ASP A 26 10.71 -2.76 0.79
C ASP A 26 9.47 -2.70 1.70
N VAL A 27 9.07 -1.53 2.18
CA VAL A 27 7.83 -1.35 2.97
C VAL A 27 6.56 -1.56 2.14
N VAL A 28 6.63 -1.37 0.82
CA VAL A 28 5.53 -1.65 -0.11
C VAL A 28 5.53 -3.11 -0.54
N LYS A 29 6.73 -3.73 -0.63
CA LYS A 29 6.87 -5.16 -0.96
C LYS A 29 6.57 -6.09 0.21
N ASN A 30 7.00 -5.68 1.41
CA ASN A 30 6.88 -6.39 2.68
C ASN A 30 6.36 -5.41 3.75
N PRO A 31 5.07 -5.02 3.67
CA PRO A 31 4.48 -4.18 4.69
C PRO A 31 4.60 -4.87 6.06
N PRO A 32 4.83 -4.11 7.16
CA PRO A 32 4.74 -4.66 8.49
C PRO A 32 3.44 -5.45 8.66
N GLN A 33 3.54 -6.61 9.31
CA GLN A 33 2.42 -7.54 9.46
C GLN A 33 1.18 -6.80 10.00
N GLY A 34 0.04 -6.95 9.33
CA GLY A 34 -1.20 -6.23 9.67
C GLY A 34 -1.46 -4.93 8.91
N GLN A 35 -0.56 -4.50 8.01
CA GLN A 35 -0.72 -3.23 7.27
C GLN A 35 -1.03 -3.38 5.77
N VAL A 36 -1.26 -4.60 5.28
CA VAL A 36 -1.66 -4.83 3.86
C VAL A 36 -2.96 -4.09 3.52
N SER A 37 -3.94 -4.14 4.42
CA SER A 37 -5.24 -3.44 4.28
C SER A 37 -5.08 -1.92 4.19
N CYS A 38 -4.05 -1.37 4.83
CA CYS A 38 -3.77 0.05 4.80
C CYS A 38 -3.34 0.54 3.42
N TYR A 39 -2.49 -0.23 2.72
CA TYR A 39 -2.11 0.07 1.34
C TYR A 39 -3.28 -0.09 0.36
N GLN A 40 -4.20 -1.00 0.63
CA GLN A 40 -5.44 -1.12 -0.14
C GLN A 40 -6.36 0.09 0.11
N ASN A 41 -6.52 0.51 1.36
CA ASN A 41 -7.38 1.63 1.73
C ASN A 41 -6.88 2.96 1.17
N ILE A 42 -5.57 3.21 1.15
CA ILE A 42 -5.06 4.43 0.51
C ILE A 42 -5.30 4.42 -1.01
N ASN A 43 -5.21 3.25 -1.66
CA ASN A 43 -5.57 3.12 -3.07
C ASN A 43 -7.08 3.32 -3.30
N ALA A 44 -7.92 2.89 -2.36
CA ALA A 44 -9.36 3.16 -2.42
C ALA A 44 -9.66 4.66 -2.34
N LEU A 45 -8.99 5.41 -1.44
CA LEU A 45 -9.13 6.87 -1.35
C LEU A 45 -8.77 7.59 -2.65
N LYS A 46 -7.88 7.04 -3.48
CA LYS A 46 -7.56 7.65 -4.79
C LYS A 46 -8.81 7.85 -5.66
N VAL A 47 -9.78 6.95 -5.53
CA VAL A 47 -11.06 6.97 -6.25
C VAL A 47 -12.15 7.63 -5.42
N LEU A 48 -12.24 7.30 -4.13
CA LEU A 48 -13.34 7.70 -3.25
C LEU A 48 -13.24 9.17 -2.77
N ASP A 49 -12.04 9.62 -2.43
CA ASP A 49 -11.77 10.98 -1.94
C ASP A 49 -10.32 11.39 -2.24
N LYS A 50 -10.15 12.03 -3.39
CA LYS A 50 -8.86 12.47 -3.91
C LYS A 50 -8.13 13.42 -2.95
N LYS A 51 -8.88 14.26 -2.21
CA LYS A 51 -8.30 15.23 -1.27
C LYS A 51 -7.66 14.50 -0.09
N SER A 52 -8.38 13.56 0.52
CA SER A 52 -7.83 12.73 1.59
C SER A 52 -6.66 11.88 1.09
N PHE A 53 -6.76 11.30 -0.11
CA PHE A 53 -5.66 10.58 -0.73
C PHE A 53 -4.39 11.44 -0.82
N ASP A 54 -4.47 12.67 -1.33
CA ASP A 54 -3.29 13.53 -1.50
C ASP A 54 -2.64 13.92 -0.16
N VAL A 55 -3.44 14.06 0.91
CA VAL A 55 -2.94 14.30 2.27
C VAL A 55 -2.21 13.07 2.80
N TYR A 56 -2.83 11.89 2.75
CA TYR A 56 -2.21 10.68 3.28
C TYR A 56 -1.02 10.22 2.45
N LYS A 57 -1.05 10.40 1.12
CA LYS A 57 0.09 10.09 0.25
C LYS A 57 1.36 10.82 0.68
N LYS A 58 1.25 12.11 1.02
CA LYS A 58 2.39 12.89 1.56
C LYS A 58 2.91 12.33 2.89
N GLN A 59 2.03 11.80 3.74
CA GLN A 59 2.43 11.19 5.01
C GLN A 59 3.16 9.86 4.76
N PHE A 60 2.65 9.04 3.84
CA PHE A 60 3.32 7.80 3.41
C PHE A 60 4.70 8.08 2.79
N ASP A 61 4.82 9.11 1.98
CA ASP A 61 6.10 9.46 1.36
C ASP A 61 7.16 9.80 2.41
N LYS A 62 6.79 10.60 3.42
CA LYS A 62 7.69 10.90 4.55
C LYS A 62 8.06 9.65 5.35
N ILE A 63 7.11 8.76 5.62
CA ILE A 63 7.40 7.49 6.31
C ILE A 63 8.33 6.62 5.48
N ASN A 64 8.13 6.57 4.17
CA ASN A 64 8.99 5.83 3.27
C ASN A 64 10.42 6.40 3.24
N GLU A 65 10.58 7.72 3.24
CA GLU A 65 11.89 8.37 3.40
C GLU A 65 12.58 7.95 4.70
N LEU A 66 11.84 7.86 5.81
CA LEU A 66 12.37 7.39 7.10
C LEU A 66 12.83 5.92 7.04
N TYR A 67 12.08 5.04 6.38
CA TYR A 67 12.51 3.65 6.16
C TYR A 67 13.77 3.57 5.30
N VAL A 68 13.87 4.38 4.24
CA VAL A 68 15.06 4.43 3.40
C VAL A 68 16.27 4.89 4.22
N PHE A 69 16.10 5.93 5.05
CA PHE A 69 17.15 6.40 5.97
C PHE A 69 17.56 5.32 6.96
N TYR A 70 16.59 4.70 7.65
CA TYR A 70 16.83 3.59 8.58
C TYR A 70 17.63 2.47 7.91
N ASN A 71 17.20 2.01 6.73
CA ASN A 71 17.87 0.92 6.03
C ASN A 71 19.30 1.26 5.60
N LYS A 72 19.57 2.52 5.25
CA LYS A 72 20.91 3.00 4.91
C LYS A 72 21.83 3.08 6.12
N GLN A 73 21.29 3.45 7.28
CA GLN A 73 22.09 3.73 8.48
C GLN A 73 22.16 2.57 9.48
N LYS A 74 21.27 1.58 9.40
CA LYS A 74 21.14 0.52 10.40
C LYS A 74 22.43 -0.26 10.69
N SER A 75 23.35 -0.35 9.74
CA SER A 75 24.65 -1.04 9.94
C SER A 75 25.69 -0.20 10.70
N GLN A 76 25.43 1.09 10.88
CA GLN A 76 26.29 2.04 11.59
C GLN A 76 25.74 2.35 13.01
N LEU A 77 24.57 1.83 13.33
CA LEU A 77 23.92 1.99 14.62
C LEU A 77 24.20 0.76 15.49
N ASP A 78 24.29 0.97 16.81
CA ASP A 78 24.16 -0.15 17.74
C ASP A 78 22.77 -0.78 17.64
N SER A 79 22.64 -2.03 18.12
CA SER A 79 21.41 -2.81 17.96
C SER A 79 20.20 -2.18 18.64
N GLU A 80 20.39 -1.54 19.79
CA GLU A 80 19.29 -0.92 20.55
C GLU A 80 18.78 0.33 19.83
N SER A 81 19.68 1.22 19.40
CA SER A 81 19.32 2.38 18.60
C SER A 81 18.62 2.00 17.29
N ALA A 82 19.10 0.96 16.61
CA ALA A 82 18.46 0.46 15.39
C ALA A 82 17.05 -0.07 15.65
N GLU A 83 16.82 -0.75 16.77
CA GLU A 83 15.51 -1.26 17.15
C GLU A 83 14.54 -0.12 17.49
N ILE A 84 14.97 0.86 18.30
CA ILE A 84 14.15 2.03 18.67
C ILE A 84 13.69 2.79 17.43
N ILE A 85 14.60 3.06 16.48
CA ILE A 85 14.25 3.75 15.24
C ILE A 85 13.25 2.92 14.42
N LYS A 86 13.47 1.60 14.30
CA LYS A 86 12.53 0.73 13.59
C LYS A 86 11.14 0.77 14.24
N LEU A 87 11.05 0.72 15.56
CA LEU A 87 9.80 0.82 16.31
C LEU A 87 9.10 2.15 16.08
N GLU A 88 9.84 3.26 16.11
CA GLU A 88 9.29 4.59 15.86
C GLU A 88 8.72 4.71 14.44
N VAL A 89 9.47 4.26 13.41
CA VAL A 89 8.99 4.32 12.03
C VAL A 89 7.76 3.42 11.83
N ASN A 90 7.75 2.22 12.41
CA ASN A 90 6.60 1.31 12.38
C ASN A 90 5.37 1.94 13.07
N SER A 91 5.57 2.57 14.23
CA SER A 91 4.50 3.24 14.99
C SER A 91 3.86 4.36 14.19
N LYS A 92 4.67 5.22 13.55
CA LYS A 92 4.17 6.26 12.65
C LYS A 92 3.32 5.69 11.52
N LEU A 93 3.76 4.57 10.92
CA LEU A 93 3.01 3.91 9.85
C LEU A 93 1.67 3.37 10.36
N MET A 94 1.64 2.73 11.53
CA MET A 94 0.37 2.27 12.13
C MET A 94 -0.62 3.41 12.32
N VAL A 95 -0.18 4.56 12.86
CA VAL A 95 -1.04 5.71 13.09
C VAL A 95 -1.62 6.25 11.78
N VAL A 96 -0.80 6.39 10.74
CA VAL A 96 -1.29 6.82 9.41
C VAL A 96 -2.27 5.80 8.84
N CYS A 97 -2.01 4.51 9.03
CA CYS A 97 -2.89 3.45 8.58
C CYS A 97 -4.27 3.47 9.24
N SER A 98 -4.33 3.69 10.56
CA SER A 98 -5.60 3.85 11.26
C SER A 98 -6.39 5.07 10.75
N ARG A 99 -5.70 6.18 10.44
CA ARG A 99 -6.35 7.38 9.89
C ARG A 99 -6.90 7.17 8.49
N VAL A 100 -6.15 6.49 7.62
CA VAL A 100 -6.60 6.11 6.27
C VAL A 100 -7.82 5.19 6.35
N CYS A 101 -7.80 4.18 7.22
CA CYS A 101 -8.94 3.29 7.44
C CYS A 101 -10.19 4.07 7.84
N ASN A 102 -10.05 4.97 8.82
CA ASN A 102 -11.16 5.83 9.27
C ASN A 102 -11.68 6.76 8.16
N ALA A 103 -10.79 7.31 7.34
CA ALA A 103 -11.19 8.16 6.21
C ALA A 103 -12.02 7.39 5.18
N VAL A 104 -11.60 6.17 4.81
CA VAL A 104 -12.38 5.32 3.89
C VAL A 104 -13.76 5.03 4.47
N PHE A 105 -13.83 4.63 5.75
CA PHE A 105 -15.10 4.36 6.43
C PHE A 105 -16.05 5.56 6.40
N ASN A 106 -15.54 6.76 6.70
CA ASN A 106 -16.36 7.97 6.69
C ASN A 106 -16.91 8.30 5.30
N VAL A 107 -16.08 8.18 4.26
CA VAL A 107 -16.52 8.43 2.88
C VAL A 107 -17.60 7.43 2.46
N MET A 108 -17.41 6.14 2.78
CA MET A 108 -18.40 5.10 2.46
C MET A 108 -19.73 5.31 3.20
N ASN A 109 -19.69 5.69 4.49
CA ASN A 109 -20.90 5.97 5.26
C ASN A 109 -21.64 7.20 4.76
N GLN A 110 -20.91 8.24 4.35
CA GLN A 110 -21.51 9.43 3.77
C GLN A 110 -22.26 9.07 2.47
N GLN A 111 -21.61 8.30 1.58
CA GLN A 111 -22.24 7.83 0.34
C GLN A 111 -23.48 6.98 0.61
N ALA A 112 -23.43 6.06 1.58
CA ALA A 112 -24.59 5.26 1.97
C ALA A 112 -25.75 6.13 2.48
N SER A 113 -25.47 7.11 3.35
CA SER A 113 -26.48 8.03 3.87
C SER A 113 -27.10 8.95 2.80
N GLU A 114 -26.34 9.29 1.76
CA GLU A 114 -26.84 10.06 0.62
C GLU A 114 -27.77 9.20 -0.26
N LEU A 115 -27.46 7.92 -0.43
CA LEU A 115 -28.30 6.97 -1.16
C LEU A 115 -29.61 6.68 -0.44
N ASP A 116 -29.61 6.55 0.89
CA ASP A 116 -30.82 6.31 1.69
C ASP A 116 -31.84 7.47 1.64
N LYS A 117 -31.43 8.65 1.14
CA LYS A 117 -32.27 9.85 1.04
C LYS A 117 -32.93 10.01 -0.35
N LEU A 118 -32.56 9.19 -1.32
CA LEU A 118 -33.12 9.17 -2.68
C LEU A 118 -34.36 8.28 -2.76
#